data_AF-A0A6I2Y3A8-F1
#
_entry.id   AF-A0A6I2Y3A8-F1
#
_cell.length_a   1.000
_cell.length_b   1.000
_cell.length_c   1.000
_cell.angle_alpha   90.00
_cell.angle_beta   90.00
_cell.angle_gamma   90.00
#
_symmetry.space_group_name_H-M   'P 1'
#
loop_
_entity.id
_entity.type
_entity.pdbx_description
1 polymer ?
#
loop_
_entity_poly.entity_id
_entity_poly.type
_entity_poly.pdbx_seq_one_letter_code
_entity_poly.pdbx_strand_id
1 'polypeptide(L)'
;MTTSARPAMPVAWVALLVSVGLVGATLTVLAPSAAAAPDTASKAQGWQEAASQLGSAGSLWEPGRTAGLRMTKPVDVIADGLTFANGEARSGDTYAGATYGALRAASTSRPSFTIAEKWGDTGWAAEPAYSTSMAPVGSVVIPLGSPGTQAKVTAQVFANCFVQPANANPRPVPAGYRCSKADVARSGGVLRMTARPASTMTAPGRTSIVITTAGLSYAQLISIASSLEQVSGGGGEVTGSAQMVAMCGQMVDGAMTYEKAAAFAASNGYSMRAGTIDGEPQMVTMDFRWDRFTVSLVKNLVTSCTYG
;
A
#
# COMPACT_ATOMS: atom_id res chain seq x y z
N MET A 1 11.14 -67.52 -45.19
CA MET A 1 9.71 -67.19 -45.05
C MET A 1 9.61 -65.68 -45.25
N THR A 2 9.45 -65.18 -46.48
CA THR A 2 8.15 -64.80 -47.09
C THR A 2 7.32 -63.94 -46.14
N THR A 3 6.90 -62.70 -46.41
CA THR A 3 6.83 -61.90 -47.65
C THR A 3 6.36 -60.48 -47.28
N SER A 4 6.82 -59.47 -48.03
CA SER A 4 6.00 -58.47 -48.76
C SER A 4 4.92 -57.69 -47.98
N ALA A 5 5.01 -56.38 -47.72
CA ALA A 5 4.94 -55.20 -48.62
C ALA A 5 3.59 -54.46 -48.51
N ARG A 6 3.73 -53.14 -48.27
CA ARG A 6 2.93 -51.92 -48.56
C ARG A 6 1.79 -52.02 -49.60
N PRO A 7 1.08 -50.91 -49.94
CA PRO A 7 0.36 -49.86 -49.18
C PRO A 7 -1.04 -49.59 -49.80
N ALA A 8 -1.86 -48.68 -49.25
CA ALA A 8 -2.81 -47.85 -50.03
C ALA A 8 -3.55 -46.82 -49.14
N MET A 9 -3.39 -45.52 -49.43
CA MET A 9 -4.48 -44.53 -49.38
C MET A 9 -5.20 -44.57 -50.76
N PRO A 10 -6.22 -43.75 -51.08
CA PRO A 10 -7.19 -42.96 -50.29
C PRO A 10 -8.65 -43.37 -50.69
N VAL A 11 -9.71 -42.76 -50.13
CA VAL A 11 -10.93 -42.36 -50.88
C VAL A 11 -11.78 -41.50 -49.96
N ALA A 12 -12.10 -40.31 -50.45
CA ALA A 12 -13.03 -39.36 -49.89
C ALA A 12 -14.47 -39.90 -49.89
N TRP A 13 -15.21 -39.63 -48.81
CA TRP A 13 -16.66 -39.47 -48.89
C TRP A 13 -17.05 -38.15 -48.24
N VAL A 14 -17.46 -37.23 -49.10
CA VAL A 14 -18.24 -36.04 -48.77
C VAL A 14 -19.65 -36.53 -48.47
N ALA A 15 -20.12 -36.33 -47.24
CA ALA A 15 -21.54 -36.34 -46.94
C ALA A 15 -21.88 -34.98 -46.31
N LEU A 16 -22.40 -34.11 -47.18
CA LEU A 16 -23.09 -32.88 -46.86
C LEU A 16 -24.42 -33.26 -46.18
N LEU A 17 -24.59 -32.90 -44.91
CA LEU A 17 -25.90 -32.87 -44.26
C LEU A 17 -26.06 -31.51 -43.58
N VAL A 18 -27.00 -30.74 -44.12
CA VAL A 18 -27.40 -29.41 -43.69
C VAL A 18 -28.60 -29.55 -42.76
N SER A 19 -28.57 -28.79 -41.65
CA SER A 19 -29.66 -28.39 -40.74
C SER A 19 -30.33 -29.50 -39.91
N VAL A 20 -30.61 -29.34 -38.61
CA VAL A 20 -31.48 -28.36 -37.96
C VAL A 20 -31.09 -28.25 -36.48
N GLY A 21 -31.35 -27.06 -35.90
CA GLY A 21 -30.80 -26.58 -34.64
C GLY A 21 -31.11 -27.35 -33.35
N LEU A 22 -30.19 -27.18 -32.41
CA LEU A 22 -30.47 -26.83 -31.02
C LEU A 22 -29.23 -26.06 -30.51
N VAL A 23 -29.33 -24.73 -30.39
CA VAL A 23 -28.30 -23.92 -29.73
C VAL A 23 -28.42 -24.20 -28.23
N GLY A 24 -27.73 -25.25 -27.78
CA GLY A 24 -27.42 -25.43 -26.38
C GLY A 24 -26.38 -24.39 -25.99
N ALA A 25 -26.83 -23.20 -25.61
CA ALA A 25 -25.96 -22.19 -25.02
C ALA A 25 -25.42 -22.76 -23.70
N THR A 26 -24.20 -23.30 -23.74
CA THR A 26 -23.40 -23.52 -22.53
C THR A 26 -23.19 -22.14 -21.91
N LEU A 27 -23.95 -21.85 -20.85
CA LEU A 27 -23.68 -20.77 -19.92
C LEU A 27 -22.34 -21.08 -19.25
N THR A 28 -21.24 -20.69 -19.92
CA THR A 28 -20.01 -20.38 -19.22
C THR A 28 -20.35 -19.20 -18.31
N VAL A 29 -20.51 -19.49 -17.02
CA VAL A 29 -20.45 -18.49 -15.96
C VAL A 29 -19.06 -17.87 -16.09
N LEU A 30 -18.98 -16.75 -16.80
CA LEU A 30 -17.86 -15.84 -16.70
C LEU A 30 -17.90 -15.35 -15.26
N ALA A 31 -17.05 -15.92 -14.42
CA ALA A 31 -16.75 -15.33 -13.13
C ALA A 31 -16.39 -13.86 -13.41
N PRO A 32 -16.98 -12.88 -12.71
CA PRO A 32 -16.50 -11.52 -12.82
C PRO A 32 -15.02 -11.54 -12.45
N SER A 33 -14.18 -11.12 -13.39
CA SER A 33 -12.82 -10.74 -13.11
C SER A 33 -12.87 -9.78 -11.93
N ALA A 34 -12.19 -10.11 -10.84
CA ALA A 34 -12.01 -9.20 -9.71
C ALA A 34 -11.58 -7.84 -10.27
N ALA A 35 -12.47 -6.84 -10.17
CA ALA A 35 -12.07 -5.49 -10.46
C ALA A 35 -11.08 -5.13 -9.35
N ALA A 36 -9.82 -4.93 -9.70
CA ALA A 36 -8.87 -4.36 -8.76
C ALA A 36 -9.50 -3.09 -8.19
N ALA A 37 -9.51 -2.95 -6.86
CA ALA A 37 -9.87 -1.68 -6.22
C ALA A 37 -9.15 -0.55 -6.96
N PRO A 38 -9.81 0.56 -7.30
CA PRO A 38 -9.18 1.57 -8.14
C PRO A 38 -7.91 2.09 -7.47
N ASP A 39 -6.82 2.12 -8.23
CA ASP A 39 -5.55 2.71 -7.82
C ASP A 39 -5.79 4.16 -7.37
N THR A 40 -5.63 4.43 -6.08
CA THR A 40 -5.70 5.80 -5.58
C THR A 40 -4.29 6.36 -5.54
N ALA A 41 -3.95 7.22 -6.50
CA ALA A 41 -2.75 8.05 -6.46
C ALA A 41 -3.14 9.51 -6.19
N SER A 42 -2.75 10.02 -5.04
CA SER A 42 -3.13 11.36 -4.56
C SER A 42 -1.95 12.10 -3.94
N LYS A 43 -2.18 13.38 -3.64
CA LYS A 43 -1.26 14.26 -2.93
C LYS A 43 -1.95 14.76 -1.67
N ALA A 44 -1.24 14.73 -0.54
CA ALA A 44 -1.74 15.25 0.73
C ALA A 44 -0.82 16.37 1.23
N GLN A 45 -1.39 17.44 1.79
CA GLN A 45 -0.60 18.60 2.25
C GLN A 45 0.26 18.31 3.48
N GLY A 46 -0.03 17.21 4.20
CA GLY A 46 0.74 16.75 5.34
C GLY A 46 0.46 15.29 5.67
N TRP A 47 1.18 14.76 6.67
CA TRP A 47 1.11 13.36 7.05
C TRP A 47 -0.25 12.95 7.65
N GLN A 48 -0.91 13.86 8.37
CA GLN A 48 -2.26 13.62 8.90
C GLN A 48 -3.29 13.43 7.78
N GLU A 49 -3.26 14.30 6.76
CA GLU A 49 -4.14 14.17 5.60
C GLU A 49 -3.81 12.89 4.81
N ALA A 50 -2.53 12.56 4.64
CA ALA A 50 -2.11 11.32 3.99
C ALA A 50 -2.65 10.09 4.72
N ALA A 51 -2.54 10.07 6.05
CA ALA A 51 -3.07 8.97 6.86
C ALA A 51 -4.60 8.88 6.74
N SER A 52 -5.32 10.01 6.72
CA SER A 52 -6.78 10.04 6.52
C SER A 52 -7.20 9.58 5.12
N GLN A 53 -6.43 9.90 4.08
CA GLN A 53 -6.67 9.41 2.72
C GLN A 53 -6.51 7.88 2.62
N LEU A 54 -5.65 7.27 3.43
CA LEU A 54 -5.47 5.81 3.46
C LEU A 54 -6.53 5.10 4.31
N GLY A 55 -6.87 5.66 5.48
CA GLY A 55 -7.91 5.15 6.37
C GLY A 55 -7.38 4.74 7.76
N SER A 56 -8.26 4.12 8.55
CA SER A 56 -8.04 3.81 9.96
C SER A 56 -7.36 2.45 10.22
N ALA A 57 -7.31 1.56 9.23
CA ALA A 57 -6.68 0.24 9.35
C ALA A 57 -5.14 0.26 9.45
N GLY A 58 -4.52 1.44 9.40
CA GLY A 58 -3.08 1.62 9.51
C GLY A 58 -2.69 2.99 10.04
N SER A 59 -1.39 3.23 10.13
CA SER A 59 -0.82 4.51 10.55
C SER A 59 0.44 4.84 9.78
N LEU A 60 0.72 6.14 9.67
CA LEU A 60 1.98 6.70 9.17
C LEU A 60 2.75 7.36 10.32
N TRP A 61 3.96 7.83 10.06
CA TRP A 61 4.86 8.38 11.05
C TRP A 61 5.46 9.71 10.60
N GLU A 62 5.02 10.80 11.23
CA GLU A 62 5.46 12.15 10.89
C GLU A 62 6.76 12.51 11.62
N PRO A 63 7.78 13.09 10.95
CA PRO A 63 8.98 13.56 11.63
C PRO A 63 8.74 14.87 12.39
N GLY A 64 8.82 14.83 13.72
CA GLY A 64 8.81 16.02 14.58
C GLY A 64 10.09 16.87 14.49
N ARG A 65 11.19 16.31 13.98
CA ARG A 65 12.44 17.02 13.67
C ARG A 65 12.84 16.76 12.22
N THR A 66 13.22 17.82 11.52
CA THR A 66 13.57 17.77 10.09
C THR A 66 15.00 18.26 9.81
N ALA A 67 15.83 18.42 10.85
CA ALA A 67 17.15 19.05 10.75
C ALA A 67 17.13 20.45 10.09
N GLY A 68 16.03 21.21 10.30
CA GLY A 68 15.84 22.54 9.72
C GLY A 68 15.38 22.53 8.26
N LEU A 69 15.07 21.36 7.70
CA LEU A 69 14.61 21.20 6.33
C LEU A 69 13.09 21.34 6.24
N ARG A 70 12.61 21.99 5.18
CA ARG A 70 11.18 22.10 4.88
C ARG A 70 10.77 21.00 3.93
N MET A 71 9.55 20.50 4.11
CA MET A 71 8.92 19.63 3.13
C MET A 71 8.78 20.38 1.80
N THR A 72 9.26 19.77 0.71
CA THR A 72 9.37 20.43 -0.61
C THR A 72 8.21 20.15 -1.52
N LYS A 73 7.50 19.06 -1.30
CA LYS A 73 6.33 18.62 -2.05
C LYS A 73 5.30 18.04 -1.07
N PRO A 74 4.01 18.06 -1.42
CA PRO A 74 2.99 17.28 -0.73
C PRO A 74 3.43 15.82 -0.53
N VAL A 75 2.85 15.15 0.46
CA VAL A 75 3.02 13.72 0.67
C VAL A 75 2.37 12.99 -0.51
N ASP A 76 3.16 12.16 -1.18
CA ASP A 76 2.69 11.27 -2.24
C ASP A 76 1.99 10.08 -1.58
N VAL A 77 0.73 9.83 -1.92
CA VAL A 77 -0.05 8.72 -1.38
C VAL A 77 -0.48 7.81 -2.53
N ILE A 78 -0.18 6.52 -2.41
CA ILE A 78 -0.57 5.50 -3.38
C ILE A 78 -1.16 4.33 -2.61
N ALA A 79 -2.29 3.81 -3.09
CA ALA A 79 -2.84 2.53 -2.66
C ALA A 79 -3.42 1.77 -3.86
N ASP A 80 -3.16 0.47 -3.91
CA ASP A 80 -3.55 -0.44 -4.99
C ASP A 80 -3.98 -1.79 -4.40
N GLY A 81 -5.05 -2.37 -4.94
CA GLY A 81 -5.43 -3.76 -4.67
C GLY A 81 -5.73 -4.09 -3.22
N LEU A 82 -6.13 -3.08 -2.43
CA LEU A 82 -6.37 -3.25 -1.00
C LEU A 82 -7.55 -4.19 -0.75
N THR A 83 -7.36 -5.10 0.21
CA THR A 83 -8.46 -5.89 0.78
C THR A 83 -8.41 -5.87 2.29
N PHE A 84 -9.56 -5.99 2.92
CA PHE A 84 -9.70 -5.87 4.36
C PHE A 84 -10.43 -7.06 4.97
N ALA A 85 -10.09 -7.37 6.22
CA ALA A 85 -10.91 -8.19 7.10
C ALA A 85 -10.57 -7.91 8.57
N ASN A 86 -11.61 -7.72 9.39
CA ASN A 86 -11.52 -7.45 10.83
C ASN A 86 -10.75 -6.17 11.19
N GLY A 87 -10.92 -5.10 10.42
CA GLY A 87 -10.28 -3.80 10.66
C GLY A 87 -8.83 -3.72 10.19
N GLU A 88 -8.31 -4.78 9.56
CA GLU A 88 -6.94 -4.87 9.09
C GLU A 88 -6.88 -5.03 7.58
N ALA A 89 -5.89 -4.41 6.94
CA ALA A 89 -5.53 -4.72 5.56
C ALA A 89 -4.97 -6.15 5.48
N ARG A 90 -5.45 -6.94 4.52
CA ARG A 90 -5.05 -8.33 4.27
C ARG A 90 -4.15 -8.49 3.05
N SER A 91 -4.30 -7.60 2.08
CA SER A 91 -3.49 -7.56 0.86
C SER A 91 -3.48 -6.15 0.28
N GLY A 92 -2.76 -6.02 -0.83
CA GLY A 92 -2.59 -4.78 -1.57
C GLY A 92 -1.32 -4.06 -1.18
N ASP A 93 -1.07 -2.98 -1.89
CA ASP A 93 0.16 -2.22 -1.86
C ASP A 93 -0.13 -0.79 -1.44
N THR A 94 0.72 -0.23 -0.58
CA THR A 94 0.63 1.20 -0.24
C THR A 94 1.98 1.88 -0.27
N TYR A 95 1.93 3.20 -0.41
CA TYR A 95 3.08 4.07 -0.28
C TYR A 95 2.62 5.44 0.23
N ALA A 96 3.29 5.93 1.26
CA ALA A 96 3.26 7.33 1.64
C ALA A 96 4.69 7.87 1.66
N GLY A 97 4.96 8.94 0.92
CA GLY A 97 6.31 9.46 0.80
C GLY A 97 6.40 10.98 0.77
N ALA A 98 7.34 11.53 1.52
CA ALA A 98 7.59 12.96 1.54
C ALA A 98 9.09 13.26 1.48
N THR A 99 9.44 14.35 0.78
CA THR A 99 10.83 14.81 0.69
C THR A 99 11.02 16.18 1.31
N TYR A 100 12.04 16.27 2.16
CA TYR A 100 12.45 17.47 2.89
C TYR A 100 13.80 17.96 2.36
N GLY A 101 13.91 19.27 2.14
CA GLY A 101 15.08 19.87 1.49
C GLY A 101 15.09 19.67 -0.02
N ALA A 102 15.93 20.44 -0.72
CA ALA A 102 15.98 20.44 -2.17
C ALA A 102 16.71 19.19 -2.70
N LEU A 103 15.99 18.32 -3.41
CA LEU A 103 16.60 17.26 -4.23
C LEU A 103 17.33 17.90 -5.42
N ARG A 104 18.65 17.74 -5.50
CA ARG A 104 19.38 17.84 -6.78
C ARG A 104 20.39 16.71 -6.92
N ALA A 105 20.56 16.29 -8.16
CA ALA A 105 21.31 15.13 -8.59
C ALA A 105 22.77 15.11 -8.07
N ALA A 106 23.13 13.96 -7.50
CA ALA A 106 24.46 13.32 -7.43
C ALA A 106 25.70 14.09 -6.90
N SER A 107 25.70 15.41 -6.72
CA SER A 107 26.92 16.10 -6.28
C SER A 107 26.62 17.50 -5.73
N THR A 108 27.01 17.70 -4.47
CA THR A 108 27.19 18.96 -3.73
C THR A 108 25.97 19.86 -3.42
N SER A 109 25.64 19.93 -2.11
CA SER A 109 25.66 21.15 -1.27
C SER A 109 24.43 21.38 -0.39
N ARG A 110 23.30 20.69 -0.60
CA ARG A 110 22.11 20.91 0.25
C ARG A 110 21.63 19.61 0.91
N PRO A 111 21.53 19.59 2.25
CA PRO A 111 21.01 18.44 2.94
C PRO A 111 19.55 18.19 2.54
N SER A 112 19.21 16.93 2.34
CA SER A 112 17.84 16.49 2.09
C SER A 112 17.60 15.11 2.69
N PHE A 113 16.33 14.79 2.92
CA PHE A 113 15.91 13.43 3.21
C PHE A 113 14.51 13.16 2.66
N THR A 114 14.27 11.90 2.37
CA THR A 114 12.97 11.37 1.97
C THR A 114 12.56 10.31 2.98
N ILE A 115 11.32 10.38 3.44
CA ILE A 115 10.67 9.32 4.19
C ILE A 115 9.73 8.60 3.24
N ALA A 116 9.79 7.27 3.25
CA ALA A 116 8.88 6.40 2.53
C ALA A 116 8.31 5.38 3.52
N GLU A 117 7.00 5.19 3.49
CA GLU A 117 6.27 4.35 4.43
C GLU A 117 5.24 3.45 3.76
N LYS A 118 5.00 2.31 4.39
CA LYS A 118 3.83 1.48 4.15
C LYS A 118 2.78 1.71 5.21
N TRP A 119 1.55 1.87 4.77
CA TRP A 119 0.39 1.92 5.65
C TRP A 119 0.02 0.49 6.08
N GLY A 120 0.35 0.15 7.33
CA GLY A 120 0.11 -1.17 7.91
C GLY A 120 0.91 -2.30 7.24
N ASP A 121 0.43 -3.54 7.40
CA ASP A 121 1.06 -4.76 6.88
C ASP A 121 0.76 -5.00 5.38
N THR A 122 0.94 -3.96 4.55
CA THR A 122 0.73 -4.00 3.09
C THR A 122 2.04 -4.23 2.32
N GLY A 123 1.95 -4.41 1.00
CA GLY A 123 3.11 -4.38 0.11
C GLY A 123 3.54 -2.93 -0.23
N TRP A 124 4.56 -2.76 -1.09
CA TRP A 124 5.08 -1.44 -1.49
C TRP A 124 4.46 -1.05 -2.83
N ALA A 125 3.60 -0.03 -2.85
CA ALA A 125 3.08 0.51 -4.12
C ALA A 125 4.16 1.28 -4.90
N ALA A 126 5.18 1.78 -4.18
CA ALA A 126 6.41 2.28 -4.76
C ALA A 126 7.59 1.87 -3.86
N GLU A 127 8.51 1.07 -4.39
CA GLU A 127 9.66 0.61 -3.62
C GLU A 127 10.65 1.74 -3.34
N PRO A 128 11.16 1.86 -2.10
CA PRO A 128 12.27 2.76 -1.81
C PRO A 128 13.48 2.38 -2.65
N ALA A 129 14.02 3.34 -3.41
CA ALA A 129 15.18 3.10 -4.26
C ALA A 129 16.44 2.84 -3.41
N TYR A 130 16.95 1.62 -3.45
CA TYR A 130 18.20 1.23 -2.82
C TYR A 130 19.36 1.27 -3.80
N SER A 131 20.50 1.84 -3.38
CA SER A 131 21.71 1.83 -4.18
C SER A 131 22.41 0.47 -4.08
N THR A 132 23.00 0.01 -5.19
CA THR A 132 23.92 -1.13 -5.16
C THR A 132 25.21 -0.82 -4.39
N SER A 133 25.51 0.45 -4.11
CA SER A 133 26.60 0.89 -3.24
C SER A 133 26.28 0.82 -1.75
N MET A 134 25.07 0.39 -1.37
CA MET A 134 24.60 0.40 0.00
C MET A 134 25.23 -0.72 0.83
N ALA A 135 25.88 -0.37 1.93
CA ALA A 135 26.45 -1.33 2.89
C ALA A 135 26.10 -0.95 4.35
N PRO A 136 26.04 -1.92 5.27
CA PRO A 136 25.59 -1.68 6.64
C PRO A 136 26.57 -0.81 7.42
N VAL A 137 26.05 0.21 8.11
CA VAL A 137 26.78 0.98 9.13
C VAL A 137 26.61 0.30 10.49
N GLY A 138 25.39 -0.10 10.83
CA GLY A 138 25.07 -0.75 12.10
C GLY A 138 23.59 -0.80 12.40
N SER A 139 23.26 -1.27 13.60
CA SER A 139 21.90 -1.25 14.14
C SER A 139 21.82 -0.30 15.33
N VAL A 140 20.69 0.36 15.47
CA VAL A 140 20.44 1.34 16.54
C VAL A 140 19.03 1.14 17.08
N VAL A 141 18.85 1.32 18.38
CA VAL A 141 17.52 1.31 19.00
C VAL A 141 16.99 2.74 19.00
N ILE A 142 15.81 2.92 18.41
CA ILE A 142 15.14 4.20 18.23
C ILE A 142 13.89 4.20 19.11
N PRO A 143 13.74 5.17 20.03
CA PRO A 143 12.46 5.42 20.66
C PRO A 143 11.53 6.06 19.63
N LEU A 144 10.37 5.47 19.39
CA LEU A 144 9.33 5.99 18.49
C LEU A 144 8.08 6.36 19.29
N GLY A 145 7.44 7.46 18.90
CA GLY A 145 6.24 7.98 19.56
C GLY A 145 6.51 9.11 20.55
N SER A 146 5.43 9.65 21.10
CA SER A 146 5.47 10.80 21.99
C SER A 146 6.19 10.48 23.31
N PRO A 147 6.80 11.48 23.96
CA PRO A 147 7.41 11.30 25.28
C PRO A 147 6.42 10.64 26.27
N GLY A 148 6.84 9.55 26.91
CA GLY A 148 6.01 8.79 27.86
C GLY A 148 5.27 7.58 27.27
N THR A 149 5.12 7.49 25.94
CA THR A 149 4.50 6.32 25.24
C THR A 149 5.46 5.65 24.26
N GLN A 150 6.76 5.92 24.38
CA GLN A 150 7.76 5.56 23.38
C GLN A 150 7.98 4.04 23.28
N ALA A 151 7.81 3.49 22.08
CA ALA A 151 8.18 2.12 21.76
C ALA A 151 9.64 2.06 21.29
N LYS A 152 10.41 1.09 21.81
CA LYS A 152 11.80 0.85 21.36
C LYS A 152 11.78 -0.01 20.10
N VAL A 153 12.24 0.55 18.97
CA VAL A 153 12.32 -0.14 17.68
C VAL A 153 13.77 -0.27 17.26
N THR A 154 14.16 -1.45 16.76
CA THR A 154 15.49 -1.63 16.18
C THR A 154 15.48 -1.17 14.73
N ALA A 155 16.33 -0.21 14.41
CA ALA A 155 16.57 0.27 13.06
C ALA A 155 17.91 -0.21 12.52
N GLN A 156 17.96 -0.49 11.22
CA GLN A 156 19.19 -0.76 10.49
C GLN A 156 19.61 0.48 9.72
N VAL A 157 20.87 0.87 9.86
CA VAL A 157 21.45 2.02 9.18
C VAL A 157 22.47 1.54 8.15
N PHE A 158 22.39 2.12 6.97
CA PHE A 158 23.26 1.86 5.83
C PHE A 158 23.79 3.18 5.27
N ALA A 159 24.86 3.09 4.47
CA ALA A 159 25.36 4.22 3.68
C ALA A 159 25.82 3.73 2.31
N ASN A 160 25.86 4.61 1.32
CA ASN A 160 26.26 4.26 -0.06
C ASN A 160 27.79 4.33 -0.24
N CYS A 161 28.55 3.73 0.69
CA CYS A 161 30.00 3.85 0.71
C CYS A 161 30.74 2.81 -0.15
N PHE A 162 30.05 1.79 -0.66
CA PHE A 162 30.69 0.77 -1.48
C PHE A 162 30.87 1.29 -2.92
N VAL A 163 32.12 1.37 -3.35
CA VAL A 163 32.46 1.87 -4.69
C VAL A 163 32.08 0.83 -5.73
N GLN A 164 31.11 1.19 -6.58
CA GLN A 164 30.72 0.38 -7.73
C GLN A 164 31.58 0.75 -8.94
N PRO A 165 31.88 -0.21 -9.84
CA PRO A 165 32.62 0.08 -11.06
C PRO A 165 31.79 0.98 -11.98
N ALA A 166 32.38 2.06 -12.48
CA ALA A 166 31.65 3.08 -13.25
C ALA A 166 31.04 2.57 -14.57
N ASN A 167 31.65 1.55 -15.19
CA ASN A 167 31.28 1.03 -16.51
C ASN A 167 31.17 -0.50 -16.54
N ALA A 168 30.76 -1.11 -15.44
CA ALA A 168 30.55 -2.57 -15.40
C ALA A 168 29.32 -2.90 -14.55
N ASN A 169 28.89 -4.17 -14.63
CA ASN A 169 27.80 -4.66 -13.80
C ASN A 169 28.10 -4.42 -12.32
N PRO A 170 27.10 -3.93 -11.54
CA PRO A 170 27.26 -3.75 -10.11
C PRO A 170 27.72 -5.05 -9.46
N ARG A 171 28.74 -4.93 -8.60
CA ARG A 171 29.25 -6.06 -7.84
C ARG A 171 28.49 -6.18 -6.52
N PRO A 172 28.24 -7.40 -6.04
CA PRO A 172 27.69 -7.58 -4.71
C PRO A 172 28.68 -7.01 -3.67
N VAL A 173 28.15 -6.34 -2.66
CA VAL A 173 28.93 -5.90 -1.51
C VAL A 173 29.49 -7.14 -0.80
N PRO A 174 30.82 -7.23 -0.57
CA PRO A 174 31.41 -8.37 0.11
C PRO A 174 30.81 -8.61 1.50
N ALA A 175 30.66 -9.88 1.87
CA ALA A 175 30.20 -10.25 3.21
C ALA A 175 31.14 -9.65 4.28
N GLY A 176 30.57 -8.96 5.27
CA GLY A 176 31.32 -8.31 6.34
C GLY A 176 31.81 -6.89 6.03
N TYR A 177 31.69 -6.41 4.79
CA TYR A 177 31.97 -5.00 4.48
C TYR A 177 30.98 -4.08 5.19
N ARG A 178 31.50 -3.04 5.83
CA ARG A 178 30.71 -2.08 6.62
C ARG A 178 31.10 -0.65 6.29
N CYS A 179 30.11 0.22 6.25
CA CYS A 179 30.33 1.65 6.18
C CYS A 179 30.59 2.22 7.58
N SER A 180 31.26 3.36 7.63
CA SER A 180 31.40 4.15 8.84
C SER A 180 30.23 5.11 9.02
N LYS A 181 30.06 5.66 10.23
CA LYS A 181 29.06 6.71 10.49
C LYS A 181 29.31 7.98 9.66
N ALA A 182 30.57 8.28 9.33
CA ALA A 182 30.93 9.43 8.51
C ALA A 182 30.45 9.29 7.05
N ASP A 183 30.29 8.05 6.58
CA ASP A 183 29.82 7.78 5.21
C ASP A 183 28.37 8.17 4.98
N VAL A 184 27.55 8.22 6.03
CA VAL A 184 26.16 8.67 5.93
C VAL A 184 26.06 10.09 5.39
N ALA A 185 26.90 11.00 5.90
CA ALA A 185 26.94 12.38 5.39
C ALA A 185 27.56 12.46 4.00
N ARG A 186 28.64 11.70 3.78
CA ARG A 186 29.49 11.79 2.58
C ARG A 186 28.87 11.15 1.34
N SER A 187 28.18 10.02 1.51
CA SER A 187 27.66 9.19 0.42
C SER A 187 26.14 9.01 0.44
N GLY A 188 25.48 9.56 1.46
CA GLY A 188 24.06 9.36 1.71
C GLY A 188 23.80 8.17 2.63
N GLY A 189 22.76 8.29 3.45
CA GLY A 189 22.35 7.29 4.41
C GLY A 189 21.00 6.68 4.07
N VAL A 190 20.79 5.45 4.51
CA VAL A 190 19.48 4.82 4.50
C VAL A 190 19.23 4.24 5.89
N LEU A 191 18.08 4.55 6.48
CA LEU A 191 17.62 3.95 7.72
C LEU A 191 16.35 3.19 7.45
N ARG A 192 16.31 1.93 7.91
CA ARG A 192 15.17 1.04 7.75
C ARG A 192 14.69 0.57 9.11
N MET A 193 13.39 0.66 9.35
CA MET A 193 12.78 0.10 10.55
C MET A 193 11.33 -0.30 10.31
N THR A 194 10.79 -1.05 11.25
CA THR A 194 9.38 -1.42 11.27
C THR A 194 8.80 -0.97 12.59
N ALA A 195 7.90 0.02 12.53
CA ALA A 195 7.25 0.57 13.69
C ALA A 195 5.97 -0.20 14.00
N ARG A 196 5.65 -0.32 15.30
CA ARG A 196 4.38 -0.83 15.77
C ARG A 196 3.71 0.26 16.60
N PRO A 197 2.44 0.58 16.34
CA PRO A 197 1.64 1.48 17.16
C PRO A 197 1.64 1.11 18.64
N ALA A 198 1.72 2.10 19.52
CA ALA A 198 1.54 1.93 20.97
C ALA A 198 0.03 1.82 21.27
N SER A 199 -0.49 0.60 21.15
CA SER A 199 -1.90 0.18 21.27
C SER A 199 -2.85 1.01 22.14
N THR A 200 -3.85 1.64 21.51
CA THR A 200 -5.23 1.85 22.04
C THR A 200 -6.33 1.56 21.01
N MET A 201 -5.98 1.33 19.74
CA MET A 201 -6.91 0.95 18.67
C MET A 201 -6.63 -0.49 18.22
N THR A 202 -7.67 -1.26 17.95
CA THR A 202 -7.63 -2.71 17.78
C THR A 202 -6.89 -3.21 16.52
N ALA A 203 -6.31 -2.37 15.67
CA ALA A 203 -5.91 -2.82 14.32
C ALA A 203 -4.82 -2.08 13.51
N PRO A 204 -4.04 -1.08 13.96
CA PRO A 204 -3.03 -0.55 13.04
C PRO A 204 -1.84 -1.53 12.96
N GLY A 205 -1.68 -2.15 11.78
CA GLY A 205 -0.62 -3.10 11.45
C GLY A 205 0.79 -2.50 11.50
N ARG A 206 1.82 -3.28 11.17
CA ARG A 206 3.22 -2.83 11.27
C ARG A 206 3.61 -1.92 10.10
N THR A 207 3.91 -0.64 10.37
CA THR A 207 4.41 0.30 9.36
C THR A 207 5.89 0.06 9.09
N SER A 208 6.25 -0.24 7.84
CA SER A 208 7.66 -0.21 7.41
C SER A 208 8.07 1.20 7.02
N ILE A 209 9.14 1.72 7.61
CA ILE A 209 9.61 3.08 7.44
C ILE A 209 11.04 3.04 6.88
N VAL A 210 11.26 3.79 5.80
CA VAL A 210 12.57 3.96 5.18
C VAL A 210 12.88 5.45 5.06
N ILE A 211 14.00 5.87 5.66
CA ILE A 211 14.49 7.23 5.56
C ILE A 211 15.78 7.22 4.75
N THR A 212 15.76 7.88 3.60
CA THR A 212 16.94 8.06 2.74
C THR A 212 17.43 9.49 2.86
N THR A 213 18.73 9.69 3.03
CA THR A 213 19.34 11.01 3.24
C THR A 213 20.46 11.28 2.26
N ALA A 214 20.66 12.57 1.95
CA ALA A 214 21.84 13.07 1.26
C ALA A 214 22.38 14.29 2.03
N GLY A 215 23.65 14.26 2.41
CA GLY A 215 24.30 15.37 3.11
C GLY A 215 23.93 15.55 4.58
N LEU A 216 23.16 14.63 5.18
CA LEU A 216 22.88 14.61 6.62
C LEU A 216 23.85 13.69 7.35
N SER A 217 24.31 14.12 8.53
CA SER A 217 25.12 13.29 9.41
C SER A 217 24.33 12.10 9.98
N TYR A 218 25.06 11.07 10.43
CA TYR A 218 24.48 9.95 11.15
C TYR A 218 23.62 10.42 12.34
N ALA A 219 24.11 11.39 13.12
CA ALA A 219 23.38 11.92 14.27
C ALA A 219 22.09 12.65 13.87
N GLN A 220 22.09 13.41 12.77
CA GLN A 220 20.89 14.06 12.24
C GLN A 220 19.87 13.03 11.75
N LEU A 221 20.32 11.99 11.03
CA LEU A 221 19.46 10.89 10.60
C LEU A 221 18.79 10.19 11.79
N ILE A 222 19.57 9.86 12.84
CA ILE A 222 18.99 9.25 14.05
C ILE A 222 18.04 10.22 14.76
N SER A 223 18.37 11.51 14.84
CA SER A 223 17.52 12.52 15.46
C SER A 223 16.15 12.63 14.76
N ILE A 224 16.13 12.66 13.42
CA ILE A 224 14.89 12.65 12.62
C ILE A 224 14.10 11.38 12.92
N ALA A 225 14.75 10.21 12.81
CA ALA A 225 14.10 8.92 13.04
C ALA A 225 13.52 8.78 14.46
N SER A 226 14.23 9.28 15.49
CA SER A 226 13.78 9.28 16.89
C SER A 226 12.68 10.30 17.22
N SER A 227 12.38 11.20 16.28
CA SER A 227 11.35 12.21 16.43
C SER A 227 10.06 11.84 15.71
N LEU A 228 9.99 10.65 15.13
CA LEU A 228 8.81 10.19 14.43
C LEU A 228 7.65 9.99 15.42
N GLU A 229 6.54 10.64 15.12
CA GLU A 229 5.29 10.57 15.86
C GLU A 229 4.23 9.88 15.00
N GLN A 230 3.45 9.02 15.63
CA GLN A 230 2.41 8.27 14.94
C GLN A 230 1.28 9.22 14.53
N VAL A 231 0.90 9.18 13.26
CA VAL A 231 -0.33 9.79 12.75
C VAL A 231 -1.27 8.70 12.24
N SER A 232 -2.48 8.68 12.77
CA SER A 232 -3.52 7.74 12.35
C SER A 232 -4.50 8.43 11.41
N GLY A 233 -5.02 7.70 10.43
CA GLY A 233 -6.17 8.17 9.67
C GLY A 233 -7.35 8.34 10.60
N GLY A 234 -7.76 9.58 10.82
CA GLY A 234 -8.96 9.86 11.61
C GLY A 234 -10.18 9.49 10.78
N GLY A 235 -11.08 8.65 11.31
CA GLY A 235 -12.36 8.32 10.68
C GLY A 235 -13.35 9.49 10.56
N GLY A 236 -12.87 10.75 10.62
CA GLY A 236 -13.69 11.93 10.85
C GLY A 236 -13.56 13.07 9.83
N GLU A 237 -12.69 12.99 8.81
CA GLU A 237 -12.44 14.17 7.96
C GLU A 237 -12.30 13.91 6.45
N VAL A 238 -12.25 12.64 6.00
CA VAL A 238 -12.10 12.31 4.58
C VAL A 238 -13.09 11.22 4.16
N THR A 239 -14.09 11.62 3.37
CA THR A 239 -15.00 10.70 2.68
C THR A 239 -14.24 10.03 1.54
N GLY A 240 -14.32 8.71 1.43
CA GLY A 240 -13.70 7.96 0.33
C GLY A 240 -12.19 7.73 0.49
N SER A 241 -11.75 7.46 1.71
CA SER A 241 -10.40 6.90 1.93
C SER A 241 -10.19 5.63 1.10
N ALA A 242 -8.93 5.30 0.81
CA ALA A 242 -8.56 4.09 0.08
C ALA A 242 -9.17 2.82 0.74
N GLN A 243 -9.20 2.78 2.08
CA GLN A 243 -9.91 1.74 2.83
C GLN A 243 -11.39 1.66 2.48
N MET A 244 -12.12 2.78 2.49
CA MET A 244 -13.55 2.78 2.18
C MET A 244 -13.82 2.35 0.74
N VAL A 245 -13.04 2.87 -0.20
CA VAL A 245 -13.14 2.54 -1.63
C VAL A 245 -12.95 1.04 -1.86
N ALA A 246 -11.90 0.47 -1.28
CA ALA A 246 -11.61 -0.96 -1.38
C ALA A 246 -12.66 -1.84 -0.69
N MET A 247 -13.11 -1.46 0.53
CA MET A 247 -14.19 -2.18 1.21
C MET A 247 -15.48 -2.17 0.41
N CYS A 248 -15.80 -1.05 -0.23
CA CYS A 248 -16.95 -0.88 -1.10
C CYS A 248 -16.87 -1.83 -2.30
N GLY A 249 -15.70 -1.91 -2.95
CA GLY A 249 -15.40 -2.89 -4.00
C GLY A 249 -15.61 -4.33 -3.51
N GLN A 250 -15.05 -4.70 -2.35
CA GLN A 250 -15.23 -6.05 -1.78
C GLN A 250 -16.70 -6.41 -1.54
N MET A 251 -17.52 -5.47 -1.07
CA MET A 251 -18.95 -5.71 -0.84
C MET A 251 -19.70 -5.97 -2.16
N VAL A 252 -19.41 -5.18 -3.20
CA VAL A 252 -20.05 -5.27 -4.52
C VAL A 252 -19.56 -6.51 -5.28
N ASP A 253 -18.25 -6.69 -5.42
CA ASP A 253 -17.64 -7.81 -6.16
C ASP A 253 -17.92 -9.16 -5.51
N GLY A 254 -17.96 -9.17 -4.16
CA GLY A 254 -18.34 -10.34 -3.39
C GLY A 254 -19.83 -10.64 -3.39
N ALA A 255 -20.66 -9.80 -4.03
CA ALA A 255 -22.12 -9.84 -4.02
C ALA A 255 -22.64 -10.11 -2.60
N MET A 256 -22.16 -9.36 -1.61
CA MET A 256 -22.46 -9.64 -0.21
C MET A 256 -23.95 -9.43 0.05
N THR A 257 -24.53 -10.27 0.91
CA THR A 257 -25.86 -9.98 1.46
C THR A 257 -25.80 -8.75 2.36
N TYR A 258 -26.93 -8.07 2.57
CA TYR A 258 -26.96 -6.92 3.49
C TYR A 258 -26.40 -7.26 4.87
N GLU A 259 -26.78 -8.39 5.45
CA GLU A 259 -26.29 -8.82 6.77
C GLU A 259 -24.76 -9.03 6.76
N LYS A 260 -24.23 -9.70 5.73
CA LYS A 260 -22.80 -9.94 5.59
C LYS A 260 -22.02 -8.64 5.39
N ALA A 261 -22.53 -7.73 4.56
CA ALA A 261 -21.92 -6.43 4.32
C ALA A 261 -21.98 -5.54 5.57
N ALA A 262 -23.07 -5.60 6.35
CA ALA A 262 -23.21 -4.85 7.60
C ALA A 262 -22.20 -5.34 8.65
N ALA A 263 -22.08 -6.66 8.81
CA ALA A 263 -21.09 -7.27 9.69
C ALA A 263 -19.66 -6.94 9.23
N PHE A 264 -19.40 -6.97 7.92
CA PHE A 264 -18.12 -6.59 7.35
C PHE A 264 -17.78 -5.11 7.63
N ALA A 265 -18.69 -4.18 7.37
CA ALA A 265 -18.50 -2.76 7.68
C ALA A 265 -18.22 -2.54 9.18
N ALA A 266 -19.06 -3.13 10.05
CA ALA A 266 -18.92 -3.00 11.50
C ALA A 266 -17.59 -3.57 12.01
N SER A 267 -17.15 -4.71 11.48
CA SER A 267 -15.87 -5.32 11.84
C SER A 267 -14.65 -4.45 11.47
N ASN A 268 -14.83 -3.50 10.54
CA ASN A 268 -13.80 -2.56 10.11
C ASN A 268 -14.00 -1.14 10.69
N GLY A 269 -14.92 -0.99 11.65
CA GLY A 269 -15.16 0.29 12.33
C GLY A 269 -16.07 1.27 11.57
N TYR A 270 -16.83 0.79 10.58
CA TYR A 270 -17.76 1.60 9.81
C TYR A 270 -19.21 1.20 10.08
N SER A 271 -20.12 2.14 9.90
CA SER A 271 -21.55 1.90 9.87
C SER A 271 -22.04 1.67 8.43
N MET A 272 -23.18 1.01 8.28
CA MET A 272 -23.78 0.76 6.97
C MET A 272 -25.30 0.94 7.03
N ARG A 273 -25.88 1.39 5.93
CA ARG A 273 -27.33 1.44 5.70
C ARG A 273 -27.68 1.10 4.26
N ALA A 274 -28.91 0.67 4.03
CA ALA A 274 -29.47 0.54 2.68
C ALA A 274 -30.09 1.88 2.24
N GLY A 275 -29.64 2.42 1.10
CA GLY A 275 -30.25 3.59 0.46
C GLY A 275 -31.35 3.20 -0.53
N THR A 276 -31.21 2.04 -1.16
CA THR A 276 -32.16 1.51 -2.15
C THR A 276 -32.28 0.00 -1.99
N ILE A 277 -33.50 -0.55 -2.11
CA ILE A 277 -33.77 -1.99 -2.10
C ILE A 277 -34.63 -2.33 -3.32
N ASP A 278 -34.13 -3.19 -4.20
CA ASP A 278 -34.82 -3.64 -5.41
C ASP A 278 -35.28 -2.47 -6.32
N GLY A 279 -34.50 -1.39 -6.34
CA GLY A 279 -34.80 -0.17 -7.08
C GLY A 279 -35.65 0.85 -6.31
N GLU A 280 -36.22 0.47 -5.17
CA GLU A 280 -37.06 1.34 -4.34
C GLU A 280 -36.20 2.11 -3.30
N PRO A 281 -36.19 3.46 -3.35
CA PRO A 281 -35.48 4.28 -2.37
C PRO A 281 -36.01 4.04 -0.95
N GLN A 282 -35.10 3.99 0.01
CA GLN A 282 -35.43 3.86 1.43
C GLN A 282 -35.48 5.23 2.10
N MET A 283 -36.34 5.38 3.10
CA MET A 283 -36.33 6.59 3.93
C MET A 283 -35.08 6.61 4.79
N VAL A 284 -34.09 7.40 4.36
CA VAL A 284 -32.85 7.63 5.09
C VAL A 284 -32.70 9.10 5.41
N THR A 285 -32.16 9.41 6.59
CA THR A 285 -31.81 10.77 6.96
C THR A 285 -30.65 11.27 6.08
N MET A 286 -30.71 12.53 5.63
CA MET A 286 -29.61 13.18 4.91
C MET A 286 -28.49 13.65 5.85
N ASP A 287 -28.32 13.01 7.00
CA ASP A 287 -27.17 13.30 7.87
C ASP A 287 -25.89 12.89 7.12
N PHE A 288 -24.84 13.70 7.19
CA PHE A 288 -23.57 13.38 6.58
C PHE A 288 -22.67 12.70 7.60
N ARG A 289 -22.10 11.55 7.26
CA ARG A 289 -21.31 10.71 8.15
C ARG A 289 -20.12 10.11 7.39
N TRP A 290 -18.94 10.62 7.72
CA TRP A 290 -17.64 10.15 7.20
C TRP A 290 -17.40 8.65 7.44
N ASP A 291 -18.05 8.08 8.45
CA ASP A 291 -17.91 6.69 8.89
C ASP A 291 -19.01 5.74 8.36
N ARG A 292 -19.76 6.14 7.32
CA ARG A 292 -20.93 5.38 6.85
C ARG A 292 -20.88 5.00 5.38
N PHE A 293 -21.23 3.74 5.11
CA PHE A 293 -21.59 3.24 3.78
C PHE A 293 -23.10 3.32 3.55
N THR A 294 -23.50 3.74 2.36
CA THR A 294 -24.87 3.63 1.85
C THR A 294 -24.86 2.67 0.67
N VAL A 295 -25.55 1.54 0.78
CA VAL A 295 -25.56 0.49 -0.25
C VAL A 295 -26.88 0.44 -1.00
N SER A 296 -26.83 0.01 -2.26
CA SER A 296 -28.02 -0.42 -3.01
C SER A 296 -28.06 -1.93 -3.06
N LEU A 297 -29.26 -2.49 -2.84
CA LEU A 297 -29.50 -3.92 -2.83
C LEU A 297 -30.38 -4.34 -4.01
N VAL A 298 -30.06 -5.47 -4.63
CA VAL A 298 -30.95 -6.20 -5.55
C VAL A 298 -31.00 -7.65 -5.11
N LYS A 299 -32.20 -8.18 -4.84
CA LYS A 299 -32.41 -9.52 -4.27
C LYS A 299 -31.55 -9.76 -3.02
N ASN A 300 -31.48 -8.74 -2.15
CA ASN A 300 -30.67 -8.71 -0.92
C ASN A 300 -29.14 -8.72 -1.14
N LEU A 301 -28.63 -8.59 -2.38
CA LEU A 301 -27.20 -8.52 -2.69
C LEU A 301 -26.78 -7.07 -2.94
N VAL A 302 -25.63 -6.67 -2.40
CA VAL A 302 -25.04 -5.35 -2.67
C VAL A 302 -24.63 -5.25 -4.14
N THR A 303 -25.20 -4.27 -4.84
CA THR A 303 -24.89 -3.99 -6.27
C THR A 303 -24.20 -2.66 -6.49
N SER A 304 -24.34 -1.74 -5.55
CA SER A 304 -23.56 -0.51 -5.49
C SER A 304 -23.38 -0.08 -4.06
N CYS A 305 -22.33 0.70 -3.83
CA CYS A 305 -22.01 1.23 -2.53
C CYS A 305 -21.47 2.65 -2.71
N THR A 306 -21.88 3.53 -1.82
CA THR A 306 -21.37 4.90 -1.68
C THR A 306 -20.99 5.13 -0.23
N TYR A 307 -20.26 6.20 0.02
CA TYR A 307 -19.73 6.55 1.33
C TYR A 307 -19.89 8.06 1.58
N GLY A 308 -20.17 8.45 2.82
CA GLY A 308 -20.56 9.82 3.20
C GLY A 308 -22.01 9.93 3.69
#